data_AF-A0A1A9VWJ2-F1
#
_entry.id   AF-A0A1A9VWJ2-F1
#
_cell.length_a   1.000
_cell.length_b   1.000
_cell.length_c   1.000
_cell.angle_alpha   90.00
_cell.angle_beta   90.00
_cell.angle_gamma   90.00
#
_symmetry.space_group_name_H-M   'P 1'
#
loop_
_entity.id
_entity.type
_entity.pdbx_description
1 polymer ?
#
loop_
_entity_poly.entity_id
_entity_poly.type
_entity_poly.pdbx_seq_one_letter_code
_entity_poly.pdbx_strand_id
1 'polypeptide(L)'
;MATTDIPNSNERHYYAKLEAIKDIRDKTIALEKLKVRIIKEVKLSDDEEKCLDEYRKELEHLLEEKMSHVEELRQIHADINDMENIIKQTKENQTRSVDMANRHYEEYLALKYQIDHMRRDYLGLSPLRDLHEEEGSPISKDRFQSNFLKVAAQSAAAAAAAAAAQTSALARPHPRHPLMPEATVTALPPSAPGSGGSAPTGPTGGHAFMPPAPPGSGATPGAGVRLGKGDFSAPPPPPPPTNRLQQTPSISLGHHPTFRSDFNVNLRQQPPPMKSCLSCHQQIHRNAPICPLCKAKSRSRNPKKPKKKNN
;
A
#
# COMPACT_ATOMS: atom_id res chain seq x y z
N MET A 1 15.92 -96.04 62.41
CA MET A 1 15.01 -95.99 61.25
C MET A 1 15.01 -94.57 60.73
N ALA A 2 15.73 -94.29 59.65
CA ALA A 2 15.78 -92.99 59.01
C ALA A 2 15.50 -93.20 57.52
N THR A 3 14.23 -93.09 57.14
CA THR A 3 13.77 -93.24 55.75
C THR A 3 13.15 -91.92 55.29
N THR A 4 14.01 -91.10 54.66
CA THR A 4 13.76 -90.45 53.36
C THR A 4 12.44 -89.68 53.16
N ASP A 5 12.29 -88.51 53.78
CA ASP A 5 11.29 -87.47 53.39
C ASP A 5 11.83 -86.38 52.45
N ILE A 6 13.08 -86.52 51.99
CA ILE A 6 13.81 -85.52 51.21
C ILE A 6 13.39 -85.42 49.71
N PRO A 7 12.87 -86.45 49.00
CA PRO A 7 12.64 -86.35 47.55
C PRO A 7 11.43 -85.47 47.14
N ASN A 8 10.37 -85.41 47.95
CA ASN A 8 9.13 -84.69 47.62
C ASN A 8 9.29 -83.15 47.71
N SER A 9 10.16 -82.66 48.62
CA SER A 9 10.50 -81.24 48.71
C SER A 9 11.30 -80.75 47.49
N ASN A 10 12.18 -81.60 46.97
CA ASN A 10 12.99 -81.27 45.80
C ASN A 10 12.11 -81.19 44.54
N GLU A 11 11.16 -82.11 44.39
CA GLU A 11 10.22 -82.14 43.26
C GLU A 11 9.34 -80.87 43.20
N ARG A 12 8.75 -80.44 44.32
CA ARG A 12 8.01 -79.16 44.39
C ARG A 12 8.87 -77.95 44.05
N HIS A 13 10.13 -77.96 44.49
CA HIS A 13 11.08 -76.91 44.17
C HIS A 13 11.45 -76.89 42.68
N TYR A 14 11.58 -78.05 42.03
CA TYR A 14 11.77 -78.13 40.57
C TYR A 14 10.54 -77.62 39.81
N TYR A 15 9.31 -77.96 40.25
CA TYR A 15 8.09 -77.43 39.64
C TYR A 15 7.97 -75.90 39.77
N ALA A 16 8.25 -75.33 40.94
CA ALA A 16 8.24 -73.88 41.14
C ALA A 16 9.27 -73.15 40.25
N LYS A 17 10.44 -73.76 40.04
CA LYS A 17 11.44 -73.23 39.09
C LYS A 17 10.95 -73.25 37.64
N LEU A 18 10.29 -74.32 37.22
CA LEU A 18 9.75 -74.43 35.87
C LEU A 18 8.62 -73.41 35.64
N GLU A 19 7.75 -73.21 36.63
CA GLU A 19 6.71 -72.18 36.59
C GLU A 19 7.31 -70.77 36.52
N ALA A 20 8.34 -70.48 37.31
CA ALA A 20 9.07 -69.22 37.23
C ALA A 20 9.72 -69.00 35.85
N ILE A 21 10.30 -70.04 35.24
CA ILE A 21 10.88 -69.95 33.89
C ILE A 21 9.80 -69.65 32.84
N LYS A 22 8.64 -70.29 32.94
CA LYS A 22 7.49 -70.03 32.05
C LYS A 22 7.03 -68.58 32.19
N ASP A 23 6.83 -68.10 33.42
CA ASP A 23 6.42 -66.73 33.72
C ASP A 23 7.44 -65.70 33.21
N ILE A 24 8.74 -65.98 33.39
CA ILE A 24 9.81 -65.13 32.84
C ILE A 24 9.68 -65.06 31.33
N ARG A 25 9.52 -66.20 30.64
CA ARG A 25 9.38 -66.23 29.17
C ARG A 25 8.17 -65.40 28.70
N ASP A 26 7.01 -65.58 29.33
CA ASP A 26 5.79 -64.87 28.95
C ASP A 26 5.94 -63.34 29.18
N LYS A 27 6.54 -62.95 30.32
CA LYS A 27 6.87 -61.56 30.62
C LYS A 27 7.90 -60.98 29.65
N THR A 28 8.92 -61.73 29.27
CA THR A 28 9.92 -61.30 28.27
C THR A 28 9.26 -61.04 26.92
N ILE A 29 8.33 -61.88 26.47
CA ILE A 29 7.61 -61.65 25.21
C ILE A 29 6.72 -60.39 25.31
N ALA A 30 6.03 -60.19 26.43
CA ALA A 30 5.23 -59.00 26.66
C ALA A 30 6.10 -57.72 26.68
N LEU A 31 7.28 -57.80 27.29
CA LEU A 31 8.26 -56.71 27.34
C LEU A 31 8.76 -56.34 25.94
N GLU A 32 9.10 -57.32 25.11
CA GLU A 32 9.53 -57.06 23.73
C GLU A 32 8.42 -56.41 22.89
N LYS A 33 7.16 -56.86 23.06
CA LYS A 33 6.01 -56.19 22.42
C LYS A 33 5.84 -54.75 22.88
N LEU A 34 6.05 -54.47 24.17
CA LEU A 34 5.98 -53.12 24.70
C LEU A 34 7.11 -52.24 24.16
N LYS A 35 8.34 -52.77 24.10
CA LYS A 35 9.50 -52.09 23.53
C LYS A 35 9.26 -51.67 22.07
N VAL A 36 8.71 -52.57 21.25
CA VAL A 36 8.37 -52.23 19.85
C VAL A 36 7.33 -51.11 19.78
N ARG A 37 6.30 -51.13 20.65
CA ARG A 37 5.30 -50.05 20.70
C ARG A 37 5.92 -48.72 21.10
N ILE A 38 6.77 -48.69 22.12
CA ILE A 38 7.48 -47.48 22.55
C ILE A 38 8.33 -46.93 21.41
N ILE A 39 9.11 -47.77 20.73
CA ILE A 39 9.94 -47.34 19.59
C ILE A 39 9.08 -46.74 18.47
N LYS A 40 7.91 -47.33 18.18
CA LYS A 40 7.00 -46.79 17.18
C LYS A 40 6.47 -45.42 17.59
N GLU A 41 6.05 -45.26 18.84
CA GLU A 41 5.50 -44.00 19.34
C GLU A 41 6.54 -42.89 19.34
N VAL A 42 7.77 -43.19 19.77
CA VAL A 42 8.88 -42.24 19.71
C VAL A 42 9.12 -41.77 18.27
N LYS A 43 9.14 -42.68 17.29
CA LYS A 43 9.31 -42.30 15.88
C LYS A 43 8.17 -41.42 15.35
N LEU A 44 6.92 -41.73 15.73
CA LEU A 44 5.77 -40.91 15.36
C LEU A 44 5.89 -39.50 15.97
N SER A 45 6.30 -39.43 17.24
CA SER A 45 6.56 -38.15 17.92
C SER A 45 7.67 -37.35 17.23
N ASP A 46 8.78 -37.99 16.84
CA ASP A 46 9.90 -37.34 16.13
C ASP A 46 9.45 -36.79 14.76
N ASP A 47 8.55 -37.48 14.08
CA ASP A 47 8.01 -37.03 12.78
C ASP A 47 7.00 -35.89 12.96
N GLU A 48 6.16 -35.94 14.00
CA GLU A 48 5.27 -34.83 14.37
C GLU A 48 6.06 -33.57 14.73
N GLU A 49 7.18 -33.70 15.44
CA GLU A 49 8.06 -32.57 15.78
C GLU A 49 8.60 -31.88 14.51
N LYS A 50 9.05 -32.66 13.51
CA LYS A 50 9.48 -32.12 12.22
C LYS A 50 8.35 -31.38 11.50
N CYS A 51 7.15 -31.96 11.48
CA CYS A 51 5.99 -31.30 10.87
C CYS A 51 5.65 -29.98 11.58
N LEU A 52 5.74 -29.94 12.92
CA LEU A 52 5.53 -28.70 13.67
C LEU A 52 6.58 -27.64 13.31
N ASP A 53 7.84 -28.02 13.11
CA ASP A 53 8.88 -27.10 12.68
C ASP A 53 8.65 -26.56 11.26
N GLU A 54 8.14 -27.39 10.35
CA GLU A 54 7.73 -26.94 9.01
C GLU A 54 6.60 -25.91 9.09
N TYR A 55 5.59 -26.13 9.94
CA TYR A 55 4.50 -25.16 10.14
C TYR A 55 4.97 -23.85 10.79
N ARG A 56 5.92 -23.91 11.71
CA ARG A 56 6.53 -22.70 12.30
C ARG A 56 7.28 -21.90 11.25
N LYS A 57 8.07 -22.56 10.40
CA LYS A 57 8.78 -21.90 9.30
C LYS A 57 7.84 -21.28 8.29
N GLU A 58 6.75 -21.97 7.95
CA GLU A 58 5.73 -21.43 7.04
C GLU A 58 5.08 -20.18 7.64
N LEU A 59 4.78 -20.18 8.94
CA LEU A 59 4.27 -19.01 9.64
C LEU A 59 5.25 -17.83 9.59
N GLU A 60 6.54 -18.08 9.77
CA GLU A 60 7.58 -17.05 9.64
C GLU A 60 7.64 -16.48 8.21
N HIS A 61 7.57 -17.32 7.18
CA HIS A 61 7.53 -16.88 5.77
C HIS A 61 6.31 -16.00 5.50
N LEU A 62 5.13 -16.40 5.97
CA LEU A 62 3.91 -15.61 5.81
C LEU A 62 3.99 -14.25 6.52
N LEU A 63 4.65 -14.18 7.67
CA LEU A 63 4.88 -12.92 8.37
C LEU A 63 5.88 -12.03 7.61
N GLU A 64 6.93 -12.61 7.03
CA GLU A 64 7.87 -11.88 6.18
C GLU A 64 7.19 -11.33 4.92
N GLU A 65 6.40 -12.15 4.21
CA GLU A 65 5.62 -11.72 3.04
C GLU A 65 4.64 -10.58 3.39
N LYS A 66 3.96 -10.68 4.53
CA LYS A 66 3.11 -9.60 5.05
C LYS A 66 3.89 -8.31 5.23
N MET A 67 5.09 -8.38 5.83
CA MET A 67 5.92 -7.19 6.03
C MET A 67 6.43 -6.61 4.70
N SER A 68 6.75 -7.47 3.73
CA SER A 68 7.09 -7.06 2.36
C SER A 68 5.95 -6.27 1.71
N HIS A 69 4.71 -6.77 1.79
CA HIS A 69 3.55 -6.04 1.27
C HIS A 69 3.29 -4.71 1.97
N VAL A 70 3.59 -4.60 3.27
CA VAL A 70 3.50 -3.32 3.99
C VAL A 70 4.49 -2.30 3.42
N GLU A 71 5.71 -2.72 3.07
CA GLU A 71 6.69 -1.82 2.46
C GLU A 71 6.30 -1.44 1.02
N GLU A 72 5.75 -2.37 0.24
CA GLU A 72 5.18 -2.07 -1.08
C GLU A 72 4.08 -1.00 -1.00
N LEU A 73 3.18 -1.13 -0.02
CA LEU A 73 2.14 -0.12 0.23
C LEU A 73 2.73 1.23 0.63
N ARG A 74 3.80 1.23 1.45
CA ARG A 74 4.51 2.44 1.84
C ARG A 74 5.15 3.14 0.64
N GLN A 75 5.76 2.38 -0.26
CA GLN A 75 6.34 2.90 -1.50
C GLN A 75 5.26 3.50 -2.42
N ILE A 76 4.13 2.80 -2.60
CA ILE A 76 3.00 3.32 -3.39
C ILE A 76 2.51 4.67 -2.82
N HIS A 77 2.40 4.80 -1.49
CA HIS A 77 2.03 6.09 -0.88
C HIS A 77 3.08 7.17 -1.15
N ALA A 78 4.37 6.86 -1.12
CA ALA A 78 5.43 7.80 -1.46
C ALA A 78 5.31 8.26 -2.93
N ASP A 79 5.14 7.31 -3.86
CA ASP A 79 4.99 7.58 -5.29
C ASP A 79 3.74 8.42 -5.59
N ILE A 80 2.63 8.18 -4.89
CA ILE A 80 1.42 9.01 -4.98
C ILE A 80 1.73 10.45 -4.58
N ASN A 81 2.40 10.66 -3.44
CA ASN A 81 2.75 12.00 -2.98
C ASN A 81 3.69 12.72 -3.97
N ASP A 82 4.66 12.01 -4.53
CA ASP A 82 5.57 12.57 -5.54
C ASP A 82 4.81 12.98 -6.81
N MET A 83 3.87 12.15 -7.28
CA MET A 83 3.03 12.48 -8.42
C MET A 83 2.09 13.67 -8.14
N GLU A 84 1.51 13.76 -6.95
CA GLU A 84 0.71 14.91 -6.53
C GLU A 84 1.53 16.21 -6.53
N ASN A 85 2.77 16.15 -6.06
CA ASN A 85 3.70 17.27 -6.06
C ASN A 85 4.06 17.71 -7.49
N ILE A 86 4.35 16.76 -8.39
CA ILE A 86 4.64 17.05 -9.81
C ILE A 86 3.43 17.72 -10.48
N ILE A 87 2.22 17.19 -10.25
CA ILE A 87 0.98 17.76 -10.80
C ILE A 87 0.80 19.20 -10.30
N LYS A 88 0.98 19.43 -8.99
CA LYS A 88 0.87 20.76 -8.38
C LYS A 88 1.90 21.73 -8.98
N GLN A 89 3.16 21.34 -9.04
CA GLN A 89 4.24 22.17 -9.60
C GLN A 89 4.01 22.49 -11.07
N THR A 90 3.56 21.52 -11.86
CA THR A 90 3.28 21.70 -13.29
C THR A 90 2.11 22.67 -13.50
N LYS A 91 1.04 22.55 -12.70
CA LYS A 91 -0.08 23.50 -12.72
C LYS A 91 0.38 24.91 -12.36
N GLU A 92 1.18 25.07 -11.30
CA GLU A 92 1.73 26.38 -10.91
C GLU A 92 2.61 26.98 -12.03
N ASN A 93 3.46 26.18 -12.67
CA ASN A 93 4.28 26.63 -13.79
C ASN A 93 3.43 27.03 -15.00
N GLN A 94 2.36 26.29 -15.29
CA GLN A 94 1.40 26.65 -16.33
C GLN A 94 0.71 27.98 -16.02
N THR A 95 0.25 28.18 -14.78
CA THR A 95 -0.34 29.46 -14.34
C THR A 95 0.64 30.61 -14.52
N ARG A 96 1.88 30.47 -14.02
CA ARG A 96 2.93 31.48 -14.20
C ARG A 96 3.20 31.81 -15.66
N SER A 97 3.23 30.80 -16.54
CA SER A 97 3.43 31.00 -17.98
C SER A 97 2.27 31.76 -18.63
N VAL A 98 1.03 31.46 -18.25
CA VAL A 98 -0.16 32.19 -18.73
C VAL A 98 -0.14 33.63 -18.22
N ASP A 99 0.22 33.86 -16.96
CA ASP A 99 0.33 35.20 -16.39
C ASP A 99 1.39 36.05 -17.12
N MET A 100 2.54 35.45 -17.45
CA MET A 100 3.57 36.12 -18.25
C MET A 100 3.06 36.45 -19.66
N ALA A 101 2.36 35.52 -20.31
CA ALA A 101 1.76 35.78 -21.63
C ALA A 101 0.76 36.93 -21.58
N ASN A 102 -0.07 37.01 -20.52
CA ASN A 102 -1.02 38.10 -20.33
C ASN A 102 -0.33 39.46 -20.20
N ARG A 103 0.77 39.55 -19.43
CA ARG A 103 1.56 40.79 -19.32
C ARG A 103 2.11 41.24 -20.68
N HIS A 104 2.68 40.32 -21.46
CA HIS A 104 3.14 40.64 -22.81
C HIS A 104 2.01 41.07 -23.75
N TYR A 105 0.81 40.52 -23.58
CA TYR A 105 -0.34 40.93 -24.36
C TYR A 105 -0.83 42.34 -23.99
N GLU A 106 -0.80 42.71 -22.71
CA GLU A 106 -1.08 44.09 -22.27
C GLU A 106 -0.08 45.08 -22.88
N GLU A 107 1.21 44.76 -22.87
CA GLU A 107 2.26 45.56 -23.52
C GLU A 107 2.05 45.67 -25.04
N TYR A 108 1.69 44.56 -25.70
CA TYR A 108 1.35 44.54 -27.13
C TYR A 108 0.16 45.45 -27.44
N LEU A 109 -0.92 45.41 -26.64
CA LEU A 109 -2.10 46.24 -26.85
C LEU A 109 -1.77 47.73 -26.74
N ALA A 110 -0.97 48.12 -25.75
CA ALA A 110 -0.54 49.50 -25.58
C ALA A 110 0.25 50.00 -26.80
N LEU A 111 1.18 49.18 -27.30
CA LEU A 111 1.99 49.53 -28.48
C LEU A 111 1.15 49.55 -29.77
N LYS A 112 0.28 48.56 -29.96
CA LYS A 112 -0.64 48.50 -31.10
C LYS A 112 -1.51 49.76 -31.17
N TYR A 113 -2.06 50.19 -30.03
CA TYR A 113 -2.86 51.41 -29.96
C TYR A 113 -2.08 52.65 -30.43
N GLN A 114 -0.83 52.80 -29.98
CA GLN A 114 0.03 53.92 -30.40
C GLN A 114 0.29 53.89 -31.91
N ILE A 115 0.59 52.71 -32.47
CA ILE A 115 0.84 52.55 -33.91
C ILE A 115 -0.45 52.83 -34.71
N ASP A 116 -1.59 52.31 -34.28
CA ASP A 116 -2.88 52.50 -34.96
C ASP A 116 -3.31 53.98 -34.95
N HIS A 117 -3.04 54.71 -33.87
CA HIS A 117 -3.22 56.16 -33.81
C HIS A 117 -2.34 56.88 -34.83
N MET A 118 -1.04 56.54 -34.89
CA MET A 118 -0.13 57.15 -35.86
C MET A 118 -0.52 56.84 -37.32
N ARG A 119 -0.92 55.61 -37.60
CA ARG A 119 -1.37 55.17 -38.94
C ARG A 119 -2.61 55.94 -39.40
N ARG A 120 -3.56 56.15 -38.49
CA ARG A 120 -4.82 56.81 -38.81
C ARG A 120 -4.64 58.31 -38.96
N ASP A 121 -3.97 58.96 -38.02
CA ASP A 121 -3.99 60.41 -37.88
C ASP A 121 -2.95 61.11 -38.76
N TYR A 122 -1.80 60.46 -39.02
CA TYR A 122 -0.74 61.05 -39.84
C TYR A 122 -0.68 60.49 -41.27
N LEU A 123 -1.17 59.27 -41.50
CA LEU A 123 -1.04 58.59 -42.79
C LEU A 123 -2.39 58.22 -43.44
N GLY A 124 -3.52 58.38 -42.74
CA GLY A 124 -4.84 57.98 -43.26
C GLY A 124 -4.99 56.48 -43.54
N LEU A 125 -4.12 55.64 -42.98
CA LEU A 125 -4.11 54.19 -43.18
C LEU A 125 -5.07 53.48 -42.21
N SER A 126 -5.54 52.30 -42.62
CA SER A 126 -6.34 51.43 -41.75
C SER A 126 -5.51 50.88 -40.58
N PRO A 127 -6.17 50.58 -39.44
CA PRO A 127 -5.54 49.94 -38.29
C PRO A 127 -4.89 48.60 -38.65
N LEU A 128 -3.88 48.23 -37.87
CA LEU A 128 -3.28 46.91 -37.92
C LEU A 128 -4.30 45.85 -37.51
N ARG A 129 -4.19 44.68 -38.17
CA ARG A 129 -5.01 43.50 -37.89
C ARG A 129 -4.66 42.91 -36.52
N ASP A 130 -5.60 42.24 -35.88
CA ASP A 130 -5.38 41.71 -34.53
C ASP A 130 -4.54 40.43 -34.54
N LEU A 131 -3.83 40.18 -33.44
CA LEU A 131 -2.89 39.05 -33.28
C LEU A 131 -3.52 37.66 -33.52
N HIS A 132 -4.84 37.52 -33.29
CA HIS A 132 -5.60 36.29 -33.50
C HIS A 132 -6.16 36.15 -34.92
N GLU A 133 -6.06 37.20 -35.72
CA GLU A 133 -6.50 37.29 -37.12
C GLU A 133 -5.31 37.22 -38.09
N GLU A 134 -4.07 37.16 -37.57
CA GLU A 134 -2.84 37.03 -38.35
C GLU A 134 -2.69 35.59 -38.87
N GLU A 135 -2.50 35.45 -40.19
CA GLU A 135 -2.51 34.16 -40.88
C GLU A 135 -1.28 33.34 -40.46
N GLY A 136 -1.51 32.18 -39.83
CA GLY A 136 -0.45 31.33 -39.26
C GLY A 136 -0.17 31.52 -37.76
N SER A 137 -0.93 32.36 -37.06
CA SER A 137 -0.78 32.55 -35.61
C SER A 137 -1.13 31.26 -34.85
N PRO A 138 -0.25 30.76 -33.95
CA PRO A 138 -0.53 29.59 -33.10
C PRO A 138 -1.56 29.88 -31.99
N ILE A 139 -2.06 31.12 -31.93
CA ILE A 139 -3.01 31.59 -30.94
C ILE A 139 -4.42 31.40 -31.52
N SER A 140 -5.06 30.28 -31.20
CA SER A 140 -6.46 30.06 -31.59
C SER A 140 -7.37 31.09 -30.93
N LYS A 141 -8.46 31.46 -31.62
CA LYS A 141 -9.48 32.40 -31.13
C LYS A 141 -10.02 31.98 -29.75
N ASP A 142 -10.22 30.68 -29.51
CA ASP A 142 -10.66 30.14 -28.21
C ASP A 142 -9.59 30.26 -27.12
N ARG A 143 -8.32 29.97 -27.43
CA ARG A 143 -7.22 30.11 -26.46
C ARG A 143 -6.99 31.58 -26.10
N PHE A 144 -7.21 32.46 -27.07
CA PHE A 144 -7.18 33.91 -26.89
C PHE A 144 -8.31 34.41 -25.96
N GLN A 145 -9.55 33.99 -26.22
CA GLN A 145 -10.71 34.36 -25.41
C GLN A 145 -10.65 33.77 -23.99
N SER A 146 -10.21 32.53 -23.84
CA SER A 146 -10.17 31.86 -22.54
C SER A 146 -9.04 32.34 -21.62
N ASN A 147 -7.85 32.66 -22.17
CA ASN A 147 -6.70 33.06 -21.35
C ASN A 147 -6.58 34.57 -21.16
N PHE A 148 -6.93 35.39 -22.16
CA PHE A 148 -6.67 36.83 -22.12
C PHE A 148 -7.92 37.64 -21.76
N LEU A 149 -9.05 37.39 -22.42
CA LEU A 149 -10.31 38.12 -22.15
C LEU A 149 -10.90 37.78 -20.78
N LYS A 150 -10.79 36.52 -20.35
CA LYS A 150 -11.25 36.10 -19.01
C LYS A 150 -10.39 36.69 -17.89
N VAL A 151 -9.07 36.76 -18.08
CA VAL A 151 -8.16 37.38 -17.10
C VAL A 151 -8.32 38.89 -17.06
N ALA A 152 -8.46 39.56 -18.21
CA ALA A 152 -8.78 40.99 -18.29
C ALA A 152 -10.13 41.33 -17.64
N ALA A 153 -11.15 40.50 -17.82
CA ALA A 153 -12.44 40.67 -17.15
C ALA A 153 -12.35 40.45 -15.62
N GLN A 154 -11.53 39.48 -15.17
CA GLN A 154 -11.30 39.22 -13.75
C GLN A 154 -10.48 40.32 -13.07
N SER A 155 -9.45 40.85 -13.74
CA SER A 155 -8.65 41.98 -13.22
C SER A 155 -9.46 43.28 -13.20
N ALA A 156 -10.29 43.54 -14.22
CA ALA A 156 -11.24 44.66 -14.21
C ALA A 156 -12.30 44.53 -13.11
N ALA A 157 -12.83 43.32 -12.88
CA ALA A 157 -13.77 43.06 -11.79
C ALA A 157 -13.12 43.21 -10.41
N ALA A 158 -11.87 42.75 -10.23
CA ALA A 158 -11.11 42.93 -9.00
C ALA A 158 -10.78 44.39 -8.72
N ALA A 159 -10.40 45.16 -9.75
CA ALA A 159 -10.16 46.60 -9.65
C ALA A 159 -11.46 47.37 -9.32
N ALA A 160 -12.59 47.01 -9.93
CA ALA A 160 -13.90 47.59 -9.62
C ALA A 160 -14.34 47.26 -8.18
N ALA A 161 -14.11 46.02 -7.71
CA ALA A 161 -14.38 45.63 -6.33
C ALA A 161 -13.49 46.37 -5.32
N ALA A 162 -12.20 46.55 -5.62
CA ALA A 162 -11.27 47.32 -4.80
C ALA A 162 -11.64 48.82 -4.75
N ALA A 163 -12.10 49.40 -5.86
CA ALA A 163 -12.59 50.77 -5.92
C ALA A 163 -13.90 50.94 -5.12
N ALA A 164 -14.84 49.98 -5.21
CA ALA A 164 -16.09 50.00 -4.44
C ALA A 164 -15.87 49.83 -2.92
N ALA A 165 -14.85 49.06 -2.53
CA ALA A 165 -14.45 48.94 -1.12
C ALA A 165 -13.84 50.24 -0.57
N GLN A 166 -13.11 51.00 -1.39
CA GLN A 166 -12.54 52.30 -1.01
C GLN A 166 -13.61 53.40 -0.90
N THR A 167 -14.64 53.42 -1.75
CA THR A 167 -15.74 54.40 -1.66
C THR A 167 -16.67 54.15 -0.48
N SER A 168 -16.85 52.88 -0.08
CA SER A 168 -17.66 52.51 1.10
C SER A 168 -16.98 52.83 2.45
N ALA A 169 -15.68 53.11 2.46
CA ALA A 169 -14.94 53.50 3.67
C ALA A 169 -15.15 54.97 4.08
N LEU A 170 -15.70 55.83 3.19
CA LEU A 170 -15.94 57.25 3.47
C LEU A 170 -17.38 57.56 3.95
N ALA A 171 -18.25 56.55 4.06
CA ALA A 171 -19.63 56.70 4.52
C ALA A 171 -19.95 55.79 5.72
N ARG A 172 -19.35 56.05 6.89
CA ARG A 172 -19.76 55.43 8.16
C ARG A 172 -19.90 56.50 9.26
N PRO A 173 -21.11 56.80 9.74
CA PRO A 173 -21.30 57.61 10.94
C PRO A 173 -20.94 56.79 12.19
N HIS A 174 -20.13 57.36 13.08
CA HIS A 174 -19.76 56.79 14.37
C HIS A 174 -20.96 56.61 15.32
N PRO A 175 -21.09 55.46 16.01
CA PRO A 175 -21.80 55.40 17.28
C PRO A 175 -20.84 55.17 18.45
N ARG A 176 -21.16 55.85 19.56
CA ARG A 176 -20.41 55.95 20.81
C ARG A 176 -20.42 54.63 21.61
N HIS A 177 -19.33 54.46 22.36
CA HIS A 177 -19.05 53.43 23.38
C HIS A 177 -19.98 53.54 24.61
N PRO A 178 -20.41 52.42 25.22
CA PRO A 178 -20.27 52.23 26.68
C PRO A 178 -19.86 50.78 27.07
N LEU A 179 -18.74 50.58 27.78
CA LEU A 179 -18.59 50.32 29.24
C LEU A 179 -19.10 48.95 29.74
N MET A 180 -18.17 48.17 30.33
CA MET A 180 -18.34 46.89 31.04
C MET A 180 -18.23 47.10 32.57
N PRO A 181 -18.81 46.24 33.43
CA PRO A 181 -18.39 46.05 34.83
C PRO A 181 -17.70 44.67 34.99
N GLU A 182 -16.43 44.63 35.40
CA GLU A 182 -15.88 44.54 36.76
C GLU A 182 -15.76 43.08 37.28
N ALA A 183 -14.51 42.61 37.39
CA ALA A 183 -14.10 41.38 38.04
C ALA A 183 -13.11 41.72 39.17
N THR A 184 -13.35 41.14 40.34
CA THR A 184 -12.65 41.39 41.61
C THR A 184 -11.30 40.63 41.67
N VAL A 185 -10.20 41.40 41.83
CA VAL A 185 -8.99 41.29 42.70
C VAL A 185 -8.46 39.84 42.98
N THR A 186 -7.16 39.48 42.90
CA THR A 186 -5.98 40.13 43.50
C THR A 186 -4.63 39.55 43.03
N ALA A 187 -3.69 40.47 42.76
CA ALA A 187 -2.22 40.48 42.96
C ALA A 187 -1.23 39.59 42.16
N LEU A 188 -0.37 40.34 41.48
CA LEU A 188 0.91 40.14 40.75
C LEU A 188 2.15 40.13 41.72
N PRO A 189 3.42 40.33 41.29
CA PRO A 189 4.36 39.64 40.36
C PRO A 189 5.81 39.60 40.98
N PRO A 190 6.98 39.91 40.33
CA PRO A 190 7.52 39.75 38.95
C PRO A 190 8.90 39.01 38.95
N SER A 191 9.53 38.60 37.83
CA SER A 191 10.36 39.49 36.98
C SER A 191 10.97 38.72 35.79
N ALA A 192 10.87 39.33 34.61
CA ALA A 192 11.68 39.09 33.41
C ALA A 192 13.12 39.66 33.61
N PRO A 193 14.07 39.74 32.64
CA PRO A 193 13.99 39.71 31.16
C PRO A 193 14.99 38.69 30.54
N GLY A 194 15.20 38.49 29.24
CA GLY A 194 14.79 39.10 27.98
C GLY A 194 15.74 38.59 26.87
N SER A 195 15.22 38.54 25.64
CA SER A 195 15.91 38.72 24.34
C SER A 195 17.23 37.99 24.01
N GLY A 196 17.14 37.06 23.05
CA GLY A 196 17.70 37.25 21.69
C GLY A 196 19.21 37.12 21.45
N GLY A 197 19.58 36.31 20.45
CA GLY A 197 20.80 36.53 19.67
C GLY A 197 21.68 35.31 19.40
N SER A 198 21.64 34.83 18.14
CA SER A 198 22.80 34.47 17.29
C SER A 198 23.93 33.55 17.81
N ALA A 199 24.10 32.45 17.08
CA ALA A 199 25.32 31.64 16.90
C ALA A 199 26.56 32.50 16.54
N PRO A 200 27.85 32.03 16.58
CA PRO A 200 28.30 30.70 16.14
C PRO A 200 29.56 30.10 16.85
N THR A 201 30.02 28.97 16.28
CA THR A 201 31.36 28.33 16.36
C THR A 201 31.68 27.30 17.46
N GLY A 202 31.86 26.06 17.01
CA GLY A 202 33.15 25.36 17.20
C GLY A 202 33.27 24.32 18.31
N PRO A 203 34.12 23.29 18.15
CA PRO A 203 33.77 21.91 18.48
C PRO A 203 34.62 21.30 19.61
N THR A 204 34.07 20.29 20.29
CA THR A 204 34.72 19.19 21.05
C THR A 204 33.57 18.53 21.83
N GLY A 205 33.36 17.23 21.94
CA GLY A 205 34.22 16.07 21.80
C GLY A 205 33.55 14.99 22.65
N GLY A 206 33.38 13.79 22.08
CA GLY A 206 33.37 12.52 22.83
C GLY A 206 32.16 12.14 23.68
N HIS A 207 31.90 10.83 23.64
CA HIS A 207 31.29 9.99 24.67
C HIS A 207 29.80 9.63 24.51
N ALA A 208 29.63 8.54 23.75
CA ALA A 208 28.74 7.38 23.95
C ALA A 208 27.65 7.48 25.03
N PHE A 209 26.39 7.31 24.59
CA PHE A 209 25.26 7.05 25.47
C PHE A 209 24.52 5.79 24.98
N MET A 210 24.67 4.68 25.70
CA MET A 210 23.79 3.51 25.62
C MET A 210 22.70 3.62 26.70
N PRO A 211 21.46 3.17 26.45
CA PRO A 211 20.40 3.15 27.45
C PRO A 211 20.45 1.87 28.32
N PRO A 212 19.98 1.90 29.59
CA PRO A 212 19.93 0.71 30.43
C PRO A 212 18.60 -0.05 30.30
N ALA A 213 18.70 -1.38 30.47
CA ALA A 213 17.61 -2.34 30.64
C ALA A 213 17.44 -2.70 32.15
N PRO A 214 16.38 -3.43 32.56
CA PRO A 214 15.68 -3.25 33.83
C PRO A 214 16.19 -4.11 35.00
N PRO A 215 15.80 -3.83 36.26
CA PRO A 215 16.11 -4.71 37.39
C PRO A 215 15.08 -5.84 37.53
N GLY A 216 15.58 -7.04 37.79
CA GLY A 216 14.80 -8.24 38.07
C GLY A 216 14.49 -8.46 39.55
N SER A 217 13.50 -9.34 39.75
CA SER A 217 13.43 -10.44 40.73
C SER A 217 13.75 -10.19 42.21
N GLY A 218 12.71 -10.34 43.04
CA GLY A 218 12.80 -10.57 44.48
C GLY A 218 11.68 -11.48 45.00
N ALA A 219 12.01 -12.77 45.13
CA ALA A 219 11.60 -13.76 46.14
C ALA A 219 10.12 -13.89 46.63
N THR A 220 9.64 -15.13 46.44
CA THR A 220 8.66 -15.95 47.21
C THR A 220 9.07 -16.11 48.70
N PRO A 221 8.22 -16.64 49.65
CA PRO A 221 7.31 -17.78 49.46
C PRO A 221 6.00 -17.87 50.29
N GLY A 222 5.11 -18.75 49.81
CA GLY A 222 4.48 -19.75 50.69
C GLY A 222 2.95 -19.72 50.87
N ALA A 223 2.35 -20.86 50.51
CA ALA A 223 1.12 -21.46 51.06
C ALA A 223 -0.25 -21.12 50.44
N GLY A 224 -0.99 -22.19 50.11
CA GLY A 224 -2.45 -22.20 50.31
C GLY A 224 -3.32 -22.51 49.09
N VAL A 225 -3.43 -23.79 48.76
CA VAL A 225 -4.59 -24.51 48.18
C VAL A 225 -5.91 -23.70 48.14
N ARG A 226 -6.58 -23.64 46.98
CA ARG A 226 -8.01 -24.03 46.81
C ARG A 226 -8.50 -24.02 45.36
N LEU A 227 -9.19 -25.11 45.06
CA LEU A 227 -9.94 -25.47 43.87
C LEU A 227 -11.18 -24.56 43.73
N GLY A 228 -11.48 -24.09 42.52
CA GLY A 228 -12.75 -23.41 42.22
C GLY A 228 -12.83 -23.00 40.74
N LYS A 229 -13.50 -23.83 39.93
CA LYS A 229 -13.86 -23.54 38.54
C LYS A 229 -14.79 -22.31 38.49
N GLY A 230 -14.36 -21.27 37.80
CA GLY A 230 -15.21 -20.18 37.33
C GLY A 230 -15.06 -20.07 35.82
N ASP A 231 -16.17 -20.18 35.11
CA ASP A 231 -16.28 -20.09 33.66
C ASP A 231 -15.77 -18.72 33.17
N PHE A 232 -14.66 -18.73 32.43
CA PHE A 232 -14.16 -17.57 31.69
C PHE A 232 -14.39 -17.83 30.20
N SER A 233 -15.48 -17.27 29.67
CA SER A 233 -15.78 -17.25 28.24
C SER A 233 -14.71 -16.50 27.48
N ALA A 234 -13.98 -17.19 26.61
CA ALA A 234 -13.16 -16.59 25.57
C ALA A 234 -14.06 -16.01 24.45
N PRO A 235 -13.70 -14.87 23.83
CA PRO A 235 -14.45 -14.33 22.70
C PRO A 235 -14.25 -15.19 21.44
N PRO A 236 -15.26 -15.29 20.54
CA PRO A 236 -15.18 -16.14 19.36
C PRO A 236 -14.24 -15.57 18.27
N PRO A 237 -13.65 -16.43 17.42
CA PRO A 237 -12.83 -15.98 16.29
C PRO A 237 -13.70 -15.35 15.18
N PRO A 238 -13.14 -14.40 14.38
CA PRO A 238 -13.86 -13.80 13.26
C PRO A 238 -14.08 -14.79 12.10
N PRO A 239 -15.16 -14.65 11.32
CA PRO A 239 -15.48 -15.56 10.21
C PRO A 239 -14.57 -15.33 8.97
N PRO A 240 -14.37 -16.34 8.13
CA PRO A 240 -13.56 -16.22 6.91
C PRO A 240 -14.28 -15.41 5.81
N PRO A 241 -13.55 -14.70 4.94
CA PRO A 241 -14.15 -13.95 3.84
C PRO A 241 -14.69 -14.89 2.76
N THR A 242 -16.01 -14.88 2.55
CA THR A 242 -16.68 -15.51 1.41
C THR A 242 -16.37 -14.77 0.12
N ASN A 243 -15.68 -15.45 -0.78
CA ASN A 243 -15.36 -15.00 -2.14
C ASN A 243 -16.63 -15.05 -3.00
N ARG A 244 -17.34 -13.92 -3.09
CA ARG A 244 -18.53 -13.77 -3.96
C ARG A 244 -18.08 -13.36 -5.36
N LEU A 245 -17.81 -14.37 -6.19
CA LEU A 245 -17.62 -14.22 -7.64
C LEU A 245 -18.78 -13.41 -8.24
N GLN A 246 -18.38 -12.36 -8.95
CA GLN A 246 -19.22 -11.32 -9.52
C GLN A 246 -20.00 -11.84 -10.73
N GLN A 247 -21.27 -11.46 -10.72
CA GLN A 247 -22.25 -11.61 -11.78
C GLN A 247 -21.88 -10.76 -13.01
N THR A 248 -22.26 -11.26 -14.18
CA THR A 248 -22.32 -10.53 -15.45
C THR A 248 -23.35 -9.39 -15.40
N PRO A 249 -23.19 -8.37 -16.25
CA PRO A 249 -24.34 -8.07 -17.12
C PRO A 249 -23.93 -7.76 -18.57
N SER A 250 -24.72 -8.36 -19.46
CA SER A 250 -24.86 -8.03 -20.88
C SER A 250 -25.80 -6.86 -21.07
N ILE A 251 -25.40 -5.81 -21.79
CA ILE A 251 -26.33 -4.86 -22.41
C ILE A 251 -25.81 -4.48 -23.81
N SER A 252 -26.72 -4.56 -24.79
CA SER A 252 -26.58 -4.25 -26.21
C SER A 252 -27.11 -2.84 -26.50
N LEU A 253 -26.45 -2.05 -27.36
CA LEU A 253 -27.05 -1.31 -28.50
C LEU A 253 -26.06 -0.32 -29.15
N GLY A 254 -26.10 -0.22 -30.48
CA GLY A 254 -25.83 1.05 -31.19
C GLY A 254 -24.76 1.02 -32.29
N HIS A 255 -25.18 0.88 -33.54
CA HIS A 255 -24.40 1.20 -34.75
C HIS A 255 -24.53 2.70 -35.10
N HIS A 256 -23.41 3.40 -35.37
CA HIS A 256 -23.35 4.53 -36.31
C HIS A 256 -21.90 4.68 -36.85
N PRO A 257 -21.70 4.86 -38.18
CA PRO A 257 -20.39 5.01 -38.80
C PRO A 257 -20.06 6.48 -39.12
N THR A 258 -18.83 6.96 -38.83
CA THR A 258 -18.08 7.96 -39.64
C THR A 258 -16.73 8.31 -39.00
N PHE A 259 -15.67 7.96 -39.73
CA PHE A 259 -14.43 8.70 -40.01
C PHE A 259 -13.77 9.64 -38.94
N ARG A 260 -12.51 9.26 -38.62
CA ARG A 260 -11.34 10.05 -38.13
C ARG A 260 -11.11 10.18 -36.62
N SER A 261 -10.05 9.50 -36.12
CA SER A 261 -8.70 10.10 -35.99
C SER A 261 -7.76 9.16 -35.21
N ASP A 262 -6.84 8.50 -35.94
CA ASP A 262 -5.81 7.56 -35.46
C ASP A 262 -4.62 8.20 -34.70
N PHE A 263 -4.84 9.12 -33.77
CA PHE A 263 -3.72 9.75 -33.05
C PHE A 263 -4.05 10.05 -31.58
N ASN A 264 -4.24 9.02 -30.75
CA ASN A 264 -3.84 9.08 -29.34
C ASN A 264 -3.80 7.72 -28.63
N VAL A 265 -2.57 7.25 -28.38
CA VAL A 265 -2.12 6.62 -27.13
C VAL A 265 -3.14 5.75 -26.39
N ASN A 266 -3.41 4.57 -26.96
CA ASN A 266 -3.93 3.45 -26.21
C ASN A 266 -2.75 2.60 -25.71
N LEU A 267 -2.02 3.10 -24.71
CA LEU A 267 -1.04 2.30 -23.94
C LEU A 267 -1.75 1.45 -22.88
N ARG A 268 -2.93 0.93 -23.22
CA ARG A 268 -3.53 -0.19 -22.50
C ARG A 268 -3.10 -1.44 -23.27
N GLN A 269 -1.96 -2.01 -22.87
CA GLN A 269 -1.50 -3.30 -23.38
C GLN A 269 -2.68 -4.29 -23.28
N GLN A 270 -3.31 -4.60 -24.41
CA GLN A 270 -4.23 -5.72 -24.45
C GLN A 270 -3.41 -6.96 -24.11
N PRO A 271 -3.80 -7.74 -23.09
CA PRO A 271 -3.06 -8.93 -22.74
C PRO A 271 -2.96 -9.84 -23.98
N PRO A 272 -1.76 -10.35 -24.30
CA PRO A 272 -1.54 -11.12 -25.50
C PRO A 272 -2.47 -12.33 -25.55
N PRO A 273 -2.94 -12.74 -26.74
CA PRO A 273 -3.93 -13.80 -26.87
C PRO A 273 -3.43 -15.10 -26.22
N MET A 274 -4.20 -15.65 -25.29
CA MET A 274 -3.84 -16.88 -24.58
C MET A 274 -4.39 -18.13 -25.29
N LYS A 275 -3.81 -19.30 -25.01
CA LYS A 275 -4.33 -20.64 -25.36
C LYS A 275 -4.44 -21.48 -24.09
N SER A 276 -5.38 -22.42 -24.05
CA SER A 276 -5.46 -23.40 -22.96
C SER A 276 -4.48 -24.57 -23.19
N CYS A 277 -3.76 -24.98 -22.15
CA CYS A 277 -2.92 -26.18 -22.18
C CYS A 277 -3.77 -27.44 -22.35
N LEU A 278 -3.40 -28.36 -23.26
CA LEU A 278 -4.16 -29.61 -23.46
C LEU A 278 -4.09 -30.60 -22.27
N SER A 279 -3.13 -30.44 -21.36
CA SER A 279 -2.95 -31.37 -20.22
C SER A 279 -3.59 -30.84 -18.94
N CYS A 280 -3.26 -29.60 -18.54
CA CYS A 280 -3.77 -29.01 -17.30
C CYS A 280 -4.84 -27.93 -17.51
N HIS A 281 -5.22 -27.64 -18.77
CA HIS A 281 -6.24 -26.67 -19.14
C HIS A 281 -5.99 -25.20 -18.76
N GLN A 282 -4.88 -24.90 -18.07
CA GLN A 282 -4.49 -23.53 -17.71
C GLN A 282 -4.15 -22.67 -18.92
N GLN A 283 -4.43 -21.37 -18.82
CA GLN A 283 -4.12 -20.39 -19.85
C GLN A 283 -2.60 -20.17 -19.93
N ILE A 284 -2.04 -20.36 -21.12
CA ILE A 284 -0.63 -20.13 -21.44
C ILE A 284 -0.52 -19.24 -22.68
N HIS A 285 0.61 -18.57 -22.87
CA HIS A 285 0.85 -17.73 -24.04
C HIS A 285 0.66 -18.53 -25.35
N ARG A 286 0.02 -17.95 -26.39
CA ARG A 286 -0.32 -18.63 -27.66
C ARG A 286 0.86 -19.39 -28.28
N ASN A 287 2.05 -18.83 -28.19
CA ASN A 287 3.27 -19.35 -28.81
C ASN A 287 4.18 -20.13 -27.84
N ALA A 288 3.75 -20.38 -26.60
CA ALA A 288 4.55 -21.17 -25.65
C ALA A 288 4.72 -22.62 -26.15
N PRO A 289 5.96 -23.14 -26.28
CA PRO A 289 6.23 -24.49 -26.78
C PRO A 289 5.97 -25.58 -25.72
N ILE A 290 6.04 -25.23 -24.44
CA ILE A 290 5.83 -26.11 -23.28
C ILE A 290 4.99 -25.34 -22.25
N CYS A 291 4.08 -26.03 -21.55
CA CYS A 291 3.35 -25.43 -20.44
C CYS A 291 4.30 -25.18 -19.25
N PRO A 292 4.40 -23.96 -18.70
CA PRO A 292 5.28 -23.68 -17.56
C PRO A 292 4.83 -24.39 -16.29
N LEU A 293 3.55 -24.75 -16.17
CA LEU A 293 2.97 -25.36 -14.98
C LEU A 293 3.16 -26.88 -14.94
N CYS A 294 2.87 -27.58 -16.04
CA CYS A 294 2.90 -29.06 -16.07
C CYS A 294 3.98 -29.65 -16.98
N LYS A 295 4.78 -28.81 -17.65
CA LYS A 295 5.82 -29.19 -18.63
C LYS A 295 5.34 -30.04 -19.81
N ALA A 296 4.03 -30.18 -20.04
CA ALA A 296 3.51 -30.82 -21.23
C ALA A 296 3.79 -30.01 -22.50
N LYS A 297 4.15 -30.69 -23.60
CA LYS A 297 4.39 -30.06 -24.90
C LYS A 297 3.09 -29.50 -25.46
N SER A 298 3.10 -28.23 -25.86
CA SER A 298 1.93 -27.60 -26.47
C SER A 298 1.89 -27.87 -27.97
N ARG A 299 0.83 -28.53 -28.45
CA ARG A 299 0.59 -28.73 -29.88
C ARG A 299 -0.35 -27.65 -30.40
N SER A 300 0.02 -26.99 -31.51
CA SER A 300 -0.87 -26.03 -32.19
C SER A 300 -2.10 -26.77 -32.75
N ARG A 301 -3.29 -26.18 -32.63
CA ARG A 301 -4.53 -26.72 -33.21
C ARG A 301 -4.57 -26.67 -34.74
N ASN A 302 -3.67 -25.91 -35.38
CA ASN A 302 -3.60 -25.80 -36.84
C ASN A 302 -2.18 -26.12 -37.34
N PRO A 303 -1.79 -27.41 -37.45
CA PRO A 303 -0.49 -27.79 -37.95
C PRO A 303 -0.40 -27.46 -39.46
N LYS A 304 0.65 -26.72 -39.87
CA LYS A 304 0.96 -26.51 -41.29
C LYS A 304 1.21 -27.88 -41.93
N LYS A 305 0.46 -28.22 -42.97
CA LYS A 305 0.61 -29.49 -43.70
C LYS A 305 2.05 -29.60 -44.22
N PRO A 306 2.74 -30.75 -44.04
CA PRO A 306 4.06 -30.94 -44.60
C PRO A 306 3.97 -30.93 -46.14
N LYS A 307 4.85 -30.17 -46.80
CA LYS A 307 4.99 -30.20 -48.25
C LYS A 307 5.48 -31.60 -48.66
N LYS A 308 4.72 -32.29 -49.52
CA LYS A 308 5.18 -33.53 -50.17
C LYS A 308 6.46 -33.23 -50.93
N LYS A 309 7.54 -33.93 -50.58
CA LYS A 309 8.77 -33.96 -51.38
C LYS A 309 8.49 -34.92 -52.53
N ASN A 310 8.31 -34.38 -53.76
CA ASN A 310 8.30 -35.21 -54.96
C ASN A 310 9.70 -35.82 -55.09
N ASN A 311 9.74 -37.15 -55.21
CA ASN A 311 10.85 -37.88 -55.78
C ASN A 311 10.67 -37.85 -57.30
#